data_AF-A0A520I0Y8-F1
#
_entry.id   AF-A0A520I0Y8-F1
#
_cell.length_a   1.000
_cell.length_b   1.000
_cell.length_c   1.000
_cell.angle_alpha   90.00
_cell.angle_beta   90.00
_cell.angle_gamma   90.00
#
_symmetry.space_group_name_H-M   'P 1'
#
loop_
_entity.id
_entity.type
_entity.pdbx_description
1 polymer ?
#
loop_
_entity_poly.entity_id
_entity_poly.type
_entity_poly.pdbx_seq_one_letter_code
_entity_poly.pdbx_strand_id
1 'polypeptide(L)'
;MSKPVPNIESCYHCGDPCLLEIVVDQRHFCCTGCSQVYLLLNENDLCSYYDLNSKPGIKATGKFAGTKFAYLDDASVLTQLADFIGPHQVN
;
A
#
# COMPACT_ATOMS: atom_id res chain seq x y z
N MET A 1 -9.72 15.76 31.48
CA MET A 1 -10.79 15.05 30.75
C MET A 1 -10.18 14.47 29.48
N SER A 2 -9.86 13.17 29.49
CA SER A 2 -9.26 12.50 28.34
C SER A 2 -10.33 12.18 27.31
N LYS A 3 -10.16 12.67 26.08
CA LYS A 3 -11.05 12.38 24.95
C LYS A 3 -10.96 10.88 24.59
N PRO A 4 -12.06 10.22 24.17
CA PRO A 4 -12.03 8.84 23.72
C PRO A 4 -11.22 8.75 22.42
N VAL A 5 -10.20 7.88 22.41
CA VAL A 5 -9.43 7.56 21.21
C VAL A 5 -10.21 6.50 20.44
N PRO A 6 -10.58 6.72 19.16
CA PRO A 6 -11.22 5.68 18.36
C PRO A 6 -10.30 4.47 18.25
N ASN A 7 -10.84 3.27 18.49
CA ASN A 7 -10.09 2.03 18.38
C ASN A 7 -9.87 1.74 16.89
N ILE A 8 -8.72 2.15 16.36
CA ILE A 8 -8.36 1.93 14.96
C ILE A 8 -7.60 0.61 14.87
N GLU A 9 -8.23 -0.40 14.27
CA GLU A 9 -7.60 -1.71 14.06
C GLU A 9 -6.38 -1.57 13.14
N SER A 10 -5.36 -2.39 13.40
CA SER A 10 -4.14 -2.41 12.59
C SER A 10 -4.29 -3.37 11.42
N CYS A 11 -3.80 -2.95 10.25
CA CYS A 11 -3.80 -3.76 9.04
C CYS A 11 -2.96 -5.02 9.24
N TYR A 12 -3.54 -6.17 8.95
CA TYR A 12 -2.86 -7.46 9.06
C TYR A 12 -1.62 -7.57 8.15
N HIS A 13 -1.62 -6.89 7.00
CA HIS A 13 -0.55 -7.00 6.02
C HIS A 13 0.59 -5.98 6.24
N CYS A 14 0.27 -4.70 6.45
CA CYS A 14 1.30 -3.65 6.55
C CYS A 14 1.47 -3.06 7.95
N GLY A 15 0.56 -3.36 8.88
CA GLY A 15 0.58 -2.83 10.24
C GLY A 15 0.15 -1.36 10.38
N ASP A 16 -0.31 -0.72 9.30
CA ASP A 16 -0.88 0.64 9.35
C ASP A 16 -2.28 0.65 9.96
N PRO A 17 -2.73 1.79 10.51
CA PRO A 17 -4.12 1.97 10.92
C PRO A 17 -5.10 1.80 9.76
N CYS A 18 -6.15 1.01 9.97
CA CYS A 18 -7.28 0.87 9.06
C CYS A 18 -8.23 2.07 9.20
N LEU A 19 -7.96 3.15 8.47
CA LEU A 19 -8.88 4.29 8.37
C LEU A 19 -10.15 3.95 7.57
N LEU A 20 -9.98 3.09 6.57
CA LEU A 20 -11.02 2.41 5.83
C LEU A 20 -10.81 0.92 6.08
N GLU A 21 -11.81 0.25 6.64
CA GLU A 21 -11.71 -1.13 7.06
C GLU A 21 -12.25 -2.06 5.96
N ILE A 22 -11.38 -2.94 5.47
CA ILE A 22 -11.74 -4.07 4.64
C ILE A 22 -11.51 -5.33 5.47
N VAL A 23 -12.53 -6.18 5.59
CA VAL A 23 -12.44 -7.43 6.36
C VAL A 23 -12.46 -8.63 5.41
N VAL A 24 -11.43 -9.47 5.49
CA VAL A 24 -11.33 -10.74 4.74
C VAL A 24 -10.82 -11.80 5.71
N ASP A 25 -11.44 -12.97 5.75
CA ASP A 25 -11.08 -14.08 6.66
C ASP A 25 -10.92 -13.65 8.14
N GLN A 26 -11.80 -12.76 8.62
CA GLN A 26 -11.74 -12.18 9.98
C GLN A 26 -10.47 -11.36 10.26
N ARG A 27 -9.77 -10.90 9.22
CA ARG A 27 -8.60 -10.03 9.31
C ARG A 27 -8.91 -8.66 8.72
N HIS A 28 -8.32 -7.62 9.31
CA HIS A 28 -8.54 -6.22 8.96
C HIS A 28 -7.46 -5.71 8.00
N PHE A 29 -7.84 -4.96 6.97
CA PHE A 29 -6.92 -4.40 5.97
C PHE A 29 -7.21 -2.93 5.70
N CYS A 30 -6.15 -2.12 5.57
CA CYS A 30 -6.27 -0.67 5.37
C CYS A 30 -6.59 -0.24 3.93
N CYS A 31 -6.45 -1.14 2.94
CA CYS A 31 -6.74 -0.89 1.53
C CYS A 31 -6.86 -2.20 0.72
N THR A 32 -7.44 -2.11 -0.48
CA THR A 32 -7.65 -3.24 -1.40
C THR A 32 -6.35 -3.91 -1.82
N GLY A 33 -5.24 -3.17 -1.90
CA GLY A 33 -3.93 -3.76 -2.20
C GLY A 33 -3.48 -4.74 -1.11
N CYS A 34 -3.66 -4.37 0.16
CA CYS A 34 -3.27 -5.22 1.29
C CYS A 34 -4.11 -6.51 1.37
N SER A 35 -5.42 -6.43 1.11
CA SER A 35 -6.28 -7.61 1.10
C SER A 35 -5.99 -8.51 -0.10
N GLN A 36 -5.68 -7.96 -1.27
CA GLN A 36 -5.32 -8.74 -2.45
C GLN A 36 -4.00 -9.48 -2.30
N VAL A 37 -2.96 -8.84 -1.73
CA VAL A 37 -1.70 -9.53 -1.46
C VAL A 37 -1.91 -10.67 -0.46
N TYR A 38 -2.73 -10.45 0.57
CA TYR A 38 -3.11 -11.54 1.49
C TYR A 38 -3.80 -12.70 0.76
N LEU A 39 -4.82 -12.42 -0.04
CA LEU A 39 -5.55 -13.44 -0.80
C LEU A 39 -4.61 -14.21 -1.74
N LEU A 40 -3.77 -13.50 -2.49
CA LEU A 40 -2.79 -14.12 -3.39
C LEU A 40 -1.85 -15.07 -2.63
N LEU A 41 -1.30 -14.65 -1.50
CA LEU A 41 -0.41 -15.49 -0.69
C LEU A 41 -1.16 -16.69 -0.10
N ASN A 42 -2.40 -16.48 0.37
CA ASN A 42 -3.22 -17.51 0.97
C ASN A 42 -3.66 -18.58 -0.05
N GLU A 43 -4.05 -18.17 -1.26
CA GLU A 43 -4.44 -19.06 -2.36
C GLU A 43 -3.27 -19.92 -2.88
N ASN A 44 -2.03 -19.50 -2.63
CA ASN A 44 -0.82 -20.19 -3.10
C ASN A 44 -0.07 -20.91 -1.97
N ASP A 45 -0.68 -21.11 -0.79
CA ASP A 45 -0.04 -21.74 0.39
C ASP A 45 1.25 -21.03 0.86
N LEU A 46 1.36 -19.73 0.61
CA LEU A 46 2.52 -18.89 0.95
C LEU A 46 2.32 -18.04 2.22
N CYS A 47 1.37 -18.40 3.08
CA CYS A 47 1.09 -17.67 4.33
C CYS A 47 2.29 -17.61 5.29
N SER A 48 3.25 -18.53 5.19
CA SER A 48 4.51 -18.49 5.94
C SER A 48 5.35 -17.24 5.64
N TYR A 49 5.03 -16.51 4.57
CA TYR A 49 5.59 -15.19 4.30
C TYR A 49 5.39 -14.20 5.47
N TYR A 50 4.27 -14.30 6.19
CA TYR A 50 3.99 -13.46 7.36
C TYR A 50 4.85 -13.82 8.58
N ASP A 51 5.46 -15.01 8.61
CA ASP A 51 6.39 -15.42 9.67
C ASP A 51 7.77 -14.81 9.48
N LEU A 52 8.14 -14.49 8.23
CA LEU A 52 9.46 -13.93 7.88
C LEU A 52 9.62 -12.48 8.35
N ASN A 53 8.52 -11.73 8.42
CA ASN A 53 8.51 -10.37 8.92
C ASN A 53 7.10 -10.00 9.42
N SER A 54 7.03 -9.43 10.63
CA SER A 54 5.77 -8.99 11.24
C SER A 54 5.05 -7.84 10.50
N LYS A 55 5.72 -7.13 9.58
CA LYS A 55 5.15 -6.01 8.79
C LYS A 55 5.69 -6.01 7.35
N PRO A 56 5.25 -6.93 6.48
CA PRO A 56 5.79 -7.05 5.12
C PRO A 56 5.49 -5.85 4.21
N GLY A 57 4.44 -5.07 4.52
CA GLY A 57 4.15 -3.82 3.80
C GLY A 57 4.87 -2.62 4.38
N ILE A 58 6.10 -2.32 3.94
CA ILE A 58 6.74 -1.04 4.25
C ILE A 58 6.21 0.01 3.28
N LYS A 59 5.39 0.93 3.78
CA LYS A 59 5.10 2.16 3.04
C LYS A 59 6.34 3.05 3.07
N ALA A 60 6.74 3.55 1.91
CA ALA A 60 7.76 4.58 1.81
C ALA A 60 7.25 5.87 2.49
N THR A 61 7.51 5.99 3.79
CA THR A 61 7.13 7.14 4.60
C THR A 61 8.35 8.06 4.73
N GLY A 62 8.29 9.24 4.13
CA GLY A 62 9.40 10.20 4.14
C GLY A 62 9.32 11.25 3.03
N LYS A 63 10.26 12.22 3.02
CA LYS A 63 10.42 13.26 1.99
C LYS A 63 10.97 12.69 0.66
N PHE A 64 10.39 11.60 0.16
CA PHE A 64 10.74 11.04 -1.15
C PHE A 64 10.15 11.85 -2.32
N ALA A 65 9.22 12.77 -2.03
CA ALA A 65 8.34 13.37 -3.04
C ALA A 65 8.76 14.75 -3.58
N GLY A 66 9.76 15.44 -3.00
CA GLY A 66 9.97 16.86 -3.32
C GLY A 66 10.71 17.13 -4.64
N THR A 67 11.88 16.54 -4.80
CA THR A 67 12.81 16.90 -5.91
C THR A 67 13.37 15.70 -6.64
N LYS A 68 13.42 14.52 -6.01
CA LYS A 68 14.03 13.31 -6.58
C LYS A 68 13.36 12.91 -7.90
N PHE A 69 12.06 13.19 -8.05
CA PHE A 69 11.26 12.79 -9.20
C PHE A 69 10.76 13.98 -10.03
N ALA A 70 11.21 15.20 -9.76
CA ALA A 70 10.76 16.39 -10.50
C ALA A 70 11.10 16.32 -12.01
N TYR A 71 12.09 15.52 -12.39
CA TYR A 71 12.42 15.27 -13.80
C TYR A 71 11.32 14.48 -14.54
N LEU A 72 10.44 13.77 -13.82
CA LEU A 72 9.29 13.08 -14.42
C LEU A 72 8.17 14.04 -14.83
N ASP A 73 8.22 15.30 -14.38
CA ASP A 73 7.32 16.37 -14.85
C ASP A 73 7.84 17.03 -16.15
N ASP A 74 9.07 16.73 -16.57
CA ASP A 74 9.65 17.23 -17.81
C ASP A 74 9.17 16.38 -19.00
N ALA A 75 8.45 17.01 -19.93
CA ALA A 75 7.91 16.36 -21.12
C ALA A 75 8.99 15.73 -22.01
N SER A 76 10.19 16.32 -22.07
CA SER A 76 11.30 15.78 -22.86
C SER A 76 11.84 14.47 -22.27
N VAL A 77 11.85 14.36 -20.94
CA VAL A 77 12.26 13.14 -20.24
C VAL A 77 11.17 12.08 -20.35
N LEU A 78 9.90 12.46 -20.18
CA LEU A 78 8.76 11.55 -20.38
C LEU A 78 8.75 10.93 -21.78
N THR A 79 9.03 11.71 -22.83
CA THR A 79 9.06 11.21 -24.21
C THR A 79 10.15 10.16 -24.43
N GLN A 80 11.25 10.21 -23.64
CA GLN A 80 12.33 9.23 -23.74
C GLN A 80 12.11 7.99 -22.88
N LEU A 81 11.36 8.11 -21.77
CA LEU A 81 11.20 7.04 -20.79
C LEU A 81 9.88 6.26 -20.93
N ALA A 82 8.82 6.90 -21.44
CA ALA A 82 7.50 6.31 -21.48
C ALA A 82 7.25 5.57 -22.80
N ASP A 83 7.05 4.25 -22.72
CA ASP A 83 6.60 3.44 -23.85
C ASP A 83 5.12 3.69 -24.22
N PHE A 84 4.34 4.25 -23.29
CA PHE A 84 2.93 4.57 -23.48
C PHE A 84 2.53 5.82 -22.67
N ILE A 85 1.89 6.78 -23.35
CA ILE A 85 1.31 7.98 -22.73
C ILE A 85 -0.16 8.07 -23.18
N GLY A 86 -1.09 7.79 -22.25
CA GLY A 86 -2.53 7.76 -22.54
C GLY A 86 -3.35 8.61 -21.57
N PRO A 87 -4.54 9.10 -21.98
CA PRO A 87 -5.41 9.95 -21.17
C PRO A 87 -6.11 9.22 -20.00
N HIS A 88 -5.86 7.93 -19.80
CA HIS A 88 -6.56 7.12 -18.80
C HIS A 88 -5.56 6.38 -17.90
N GLN A 89 -5.01 7.11 -16.93
CA GLN A 89 -4.29 6.52 -15.81
C GLN A 89 -5.33 5.88 -14.89
N VAL A 90 -5.44 4.54 -14.91
CA VAL A 90 -6.15 3.81 -13.85
C VAL A 90 -5.25 3.80 -12.62
N ASN A 91 -5.69 4.48 -11.56
CA ASN A 91 -5.15 4.32 -10.22
C ASN A 91 -6.30 3.85 -9.32
#